data_AF-A0A166WE07-F1
#
_entry.id   AF-A0A166WE07-F1
#
_cell.length_a   1.000
_cell.length_b   1.000
_cell.length_c   1.000
_cell.angle_alpha   90.00
_cell.angle_beta   90.00
_cell.angle_gamma   90.00
#
_symmetry.space_group_name_H-M   'P 1'
#
loop_
_entity.id
_entity.type
_entity.pdbx_description
1 polymer ?
#
loop_
_entity_poly.entity_id
_entity_poly.type
_entity_poly.pdbx_seq_one_letter_code
_entity_poly.pdbx_strand_id
1 'polypeptide(L)'
;MASCDNCHKGYELPGESTGSIIPEFNGAYLAKGPEGYTKRAVVYLTDMFGLPLKNSKIMADELAKKLSCDVWVPDLFDGKPIATAEELEPLMPDRAGVAMTLSQKLQFMFKMIPRIFAFYANRPAVSEIRTIAFIKKLREEKQYETVGAVGYCWGGMVGVHIGCDPSLADSLVICHPGSIKIDQIKAIKVPTAWACAEDDMSFIPALRQEAEAVFAGREGKEDYVESEFKDYKGTAHGFACRPNLGIPEVKEGYEQALEQTVSWFNKTLPA
;
A
#
# COMPACT_ATOMS: atom_id res chain seq x y z
N MET A 1 28.60 -15.17 17.86
CA MET A 1 27.16 -15.14 18.15
C MET A 1 26.46 -15.67 16.92
N ALA A 2 25.88 -16.88 16.99
CA ALA A 2 25.15 -17.45 15.88
C ALA A 2 23.89 -16.59 15.66
N SER A 3 23.88 -15.86 14.55
CA SER A 3 22.67 -15.23 14.02
C SER A 3 21.63 -16.33 13.85
N CYS A 4 20.56 -16.30 14.63
CA CYS A 4 19.43 -17.21 14.44
C CYS A 4 18.92 -17.05 13.00
N ASP A 5 18.87 -18.13 12.22
CA ASP A 5 18.39 -18.11 10.82
C ASP A 5 16.94 -17.63 10.69
N ASN A 6 16.20 -17.54 11.80
CA ASN A 6 14.85 -16.96 11.84
C ASN A 6 14.81 -15.47 12.23
N CYS A 7 15.94 -14.85 12.56
CA CYS A 7 15.99 -13.41 12.87
C CYS A 7 15.89 -12.54 11.60
N HIS A 8 16.24 -13.09 10.45
CA HIS A 8 16.19 -12.40 9.14
C HIS A 8 14.86 -12.56 8.41
N LYS A 9 13.99 -13.47 8.87
CA LYS A 9 12.66 -13.71 8.28
C LYS A 9 11.58 -12.75 8.77
N GLY A 10 11.95 -11.78 9.61
CA GLY A 10 10.99 -10.89 10.27
C GLY A 10 10.04 -10.18 9.30
N TYR A 11 10.48 -9.95 8.05
CA TYR A 11 9.75 -9.22 7.02
C TYR A 11 8.72 -10.05 6.25
N GLU A 12 8.86 -11.38 6.19
CA GLU A 12 7.87 -12.23 5.53
C GLU A 12 6.72 -12.54 6.50
N LEU A 13 5.49 -12.25 6.07
CA LEU A 13 4.31 -12.57 6.86
C LEU A 13 4.11 -14.10 6.93
N PRO A 14 3.71 -14.63 8.11
CA PRO A 14 3.46 -16.06 8.26
C PRO A 14 2.23 -16.49 7.45
N GLY A 15 2.24 -17.74 7.00
CA GLY A 15 1.15 -18.35 6.25
C GLY A 15 1.41 -18.47 4.74
N GLU A 16 0.39 -18.94 4.03
CA GLU A 16 0.40 -19.09 2.58
C GLU A 16 -0.82 -18.40 1.99
N SER A 17 -0.67 -17.88 0.77
CA SER A 17 -1.76 -17.29 0.02
C SER A 17 -2.76 -18.36 -0.45
N THR A 18 -4.05 -18.04 -0.42
CA THR A 18 -5.19 -18.94 -0.64
C THR A 18 -6.05 -18.55 -1.84
N GLY A 19 -5.90 -17.31 -2.33
CA GLY A 19 -6.51 -16.79 -3.55
C GLY A 19 -5.89 -17.34 -4.83
N SER A 20 -6.18 -16.70 -5.96
CA SER A 20 -5.81 -17.21 -7.29
C SER A 20 -5.37 -16.11 -8.24
N ILE A 21 -4.44 -16.43 -9.14
CA ILE A 21 -4.08 -15.55 -10.26
C ILE A 21 -5.16 -15.66 -11.33
N ILE A 22 -5.64 -14.52 -11.81
CA ILE A 22 -6.74 -14.42 -12.79
C ILE A 22 -6.16 -13.92 -14.12
N PRO A 23 -5.92 -14.80 -15.11
CA PRO A 23 -5.31 -14.44 -16.39
C PRO A 23 -6.07 -13.35 -17.15
N GLU A 24 -7.40 -13.36 -17.06
CA GLU A 24 -8.28 -12.40 -17.73
C GLU A 24 -8.07 -10.98 -17.18
N PHE A 25 -7.56 -10.84 -15.97
CA PHE A 25 -7.26 -9.57 -15.31
C PHE A 25 -5.76 -9.27 -15.33
N ASN A 26 -5.09 -9.58 -16.44
CA ASN A 26 -3.66 -9.39 -16.65
C ASN A 26 -2.80 -10.04 -15.55
N GLY A 27 -3.22 -11.22 -15.07
CA GLY A 27 -2.52 -11.93 -14.01
C GLY A 27 -2.65 -11.31 -12.62
N ALA A 28 -3.67 -10.46 -12.40
CA ALA A 28 -3.99 -9.98 -11.05
C ALA A 28 -4.29 -11.15 -10.11
N TYR A 29 -3.90 -11.02 -8.85
CA TYR A 29 -4.29 -11.95 -7.81
C TYR A 29 -5.65 -11.56 -7.23
N LEU A 30 -6.52 -12.54 -7.02
CA LEU A 30 -7.83 -12.39 -6.41
C LEU A 30 -7.89 -13.23 -5.13
N ALA A 31 -8.05 -12.53 -4.00
CA ALA A 31 -8.54 -13.11 -2.77
C ALA A 31 -10.07 -12.95 -2.74
N LYS A 32 -10.79 -14.07 -2.79
CA LYS A 32 -12.26 -14.02 -2.78
C LYS A 32 -12.80 -13.74 -1.38
N GLY A 33 -13.87 -12.96 -1.31
CA GLY A 33 -14.71 -12.90 -0.11
C GLY A 33 -15.40 -14.25 0.18
N PRO A 34 -16.10 -14.37 1.33
CA PRO A 34 -16.91 -15.54 1.66
C PRO A 34 -17.97 -15.82 0.58
N GLU A 35 -18.46 -17.07 0.50
CA GLU A 35 -19.38 -17.52 -0.56
C GLU A 35 -20.60 -16.59 -0.74
N GLY A 36 -20.75 -16.02 -1.94
CA GLY A 36 -21.84 -15.11 -2.30
C GLY A 36 -21.38 -14.00 -3.25
N TYR A 37 -22.33 -13.21 -3.75
CA TYR A 37 -22.01 -11.96 -4.43
C TYR A 37 -21.61 -10.91 -3.39
N THR A 38 -20.44 -10.31 -3.56
CA THR A 38 -19.98 -9.18 -2.75
C THR A 38 -20.34 -7.90 -3.50
N LYS A 39 -21.04 -6.96 -2.83
CA LYS A 39 -21.39 -5.66 -3.44
C LYS A 39 -20.20 -4.72 -3.54
N ARG A 40 -19.17 -4.95 -2.72
CA ARG A 40 -17.97 -4.13 -2.67
C ARG A 40 -16.72 -4.96 -2.99
N ALA A 41 -15.68 -4.29 -3.47
CA ALA A 41 -14.36 -4.86 -3.61
C ALA A 41 -13.28 -3.87 -3.12
N VAL A 42 -12.09 -4.40 -2.84
CA VAL A 42 -10.91 -3.59 -2.53
C VAL A 42 -9.79 -3.91 -3.51
N VAL A 43 -9.09 -2.88 -3.98
CA VAL A 43 -7.88 -3.01 -4.79
C VAL A 43 -6.66 -2.76 -3.90
N TYR A 44 -5.82 -3.79 -3.73
CA TYR A 44 -4.54 -3.71 -3.03
C TYR A 44 -3.44 -3.30 -4.01
N LEU A 45 -2.87 -2.11 -3.83
CA LEU A 45 -1.80 -1.59 -4.67
C LEU A 45 -0.44 -1.85 -3.98
N THR A 46 0.36 -2.70 -4.63
CA THR A 46 1.63 -3.21 -4.11
C THR A 46 2.72 -2.15 -3.97
N ASP A 47 3.71 -2.43 -3.13
CA ASP A 47 4.94 -1.65 -3.09
C ASP A 47 5.84 -1.93 -4.32
N MET A 48 7.06 -1.38 -4.34
CA MET A 48 7.95 -1.49 -5.50
C MET A 48 8.41 -2.92 -5.82
N PHE A 49 8.19 -3.88 -4.92
CA PHE A 49 8.50 -5.30 -5.12
C PHE A 49 7.36 -6.03 -5.86
N GLY A 50 6.20 -5.40 -5.97
CA GLY A 50 5.12 -5.83 -6.84
C GLY A 50 4.39 -7.09 -6.38
N LEU A 51 3.63 -7.66 -7.32
CA LEU A 51 2.86 -8.89 -7.11
C LEU A 51 3.71 -10.13 -6.72
N PRO A 52 4.99 -10.27 -7.13
CA PRO A 52 5.83 -11.37 -6.67
C PRO A 52 6.03 -11.41 -5.15
N LEU A 53 6.00 -10.27 -4.46
CA LEU A 53 6.11 -10.23 -3.00
C LEU A 53 5.00 -11.06 -2.35
N LYS A 54 5.39 -12.03 -1.51
CA LYS A 54 4.48 -12.96 -0.85
C LYS A 54 3.47 -12.24 0.05
N ASN A 55 3.94 -11.27 0.82
CA ASN A 55 3.12 -10.51 1.79
C ASN A 55 1.88 -9.89 1.17
N SER A 56 2.00 -9.34 -0.05
CA SER A 56 0.88 -8.71 -0.76
C SER A 56 -0.31 -9.66 -0.91
N LYS A 57 -0.07 -10.95 -1.16
CA LYS A 57 -1.12 -11.96 -1.33
C LYS A 57 -1.71 -12.38 0.02
N ILE A 58 -0.87 -12.58 1.04
CA ILE A 58 -1.31 -12.91 2.40
C ILE A 58 -2.20 -11.80 2.96
N MET A 59 -1.79 -10.54 2.79
CA MET A 59 -2.56 -9.40 3.24
C MET A 59 -3.87 -9.25 2.47
N ALA A 60 -3.87 -9.50 1.15
CA ALA A 60 -5.11 -9.50 0.37
C ALA A 60 -6.11 -10.55 0.90
N ASP A 61 -5.65 -11.75 1.25
CA ASP A 61 -6.50 -12.78 1.85
C ASP A 61 -7.05 -12.36 3.22
N GLU A 62 -6.20 -11.79 4.07
CA GLU A 62 -6.64 -11.34 5.40
C GLU A 62 -7.65 -10.18 5.29
N LEU A 63 -7.45 -9.25 4.35
CA LEU A 63 -8.41 -8.19 4.06
C LEU A 63 -9.71 -8.77 3.51
N ALA A 64 -9.66 -9.72 2.56
CA ALA A 64 -10.86 -10.33 1.99
C ALA A 64 -11.71 -11.02 3.06
N LYS A 65 -11.05 -11.71 3.99
CA LYS A 65 -11.69 -12.33 5.15
C LYS A 65 -12.28 -11.29 6.11
N LYS A 66 -11.49 -10.31 6.56
CA LYS A 66 -11.93 -9.31 7.54
C LYS A 66 -13.02 -8.37 7.01
N LEU A 67 -12.97 -8.04 5.72
CA LEU A 67 -13.95 -7.18 5.05
C LEU A 67 -15.11 -7.96 4.44
N SER A 68 -15.04 -9.29 4.41
CA SER A 68 -16.04 -10.13 3.74
C SER A 68 -16.32 -9.67 2.30
N CYS A 69 -15.27 -9.34 1.56
CA CYS A 69 -15.36 -8.84 0.19
C CYS A 69 -14.20 -9.35 -0.68
N ASP A 70 -14.33 -9.21 -2.00
CA ASP A 70 -13.23 -9.53 -2.90
C ASP A 70 -12.09 -8.51 -2.75
N VAL A 71 -10.85 -9.00 -2.73
CA VAL A 71 -9.64 -8.17 -2.75
C VAL A 71 -8.80 -8.54 -3.95
N TRP A 72 -8.53 -7.53 -4.79
CA TRP A 72 -7.75 -7.68 -6.01
C TRP A 72 -6.38 -7.05 -5.86
N VAL A 73 -5.34 -7.76 -6.27
CA VAL A 73 -3.96 -7.25 -6.32
C VAL A 73 -3.54 -7.20 -7.79
N PRO A 74 -3.68 -6.04 -8.48
CA PRO A 74 -3.22 -5.89 -9.86
C PRO A 74 -1.69 -5.91 -9.94
N ASP A 75 -1.18 -6.34 -11.09
CA ASP A 75 0.24 -6.21 -11.41
C ASP A 75 0.57 -4.79 -11.89
N LEU A 76 1.14 -3.98 -10.99
CA LEU A 76 1.53 -2.59 -11.28
C LEU A 76 2.76 -2.47 -12.20
N PHE A 77 3.49 -3.58 -12.39
CA PHE A 77 4.84 -3.60 -12.96
C PHE A 77 4.97 -4.49 -14.20
N ASP A 78 3.89 -5.10 -14.69
CA ASP A 78 3.87 -5.95 -15.90
C ASP A 78 4.93 -7.07 -15.83
N GLY A 79 4.93 -7.77 -14.70
CA GLY A 79 5.84 -8.86 -14.36
C GLY A 79 7.26 -8.42 -14.00
N LYS A 80 7.57 -7.12 -14.02
CA LYS A 80 8.93 -6.58 -13.88
C LYS A 80 9.01 -5.53 -12.77
N PRO A 81 8.89 -5.92 -11.49
CA PRO A 81 9.03 -5.00 -10.36
C PRO A 81 10.40 -4.32 -10.35
N ILE A 82 10.53 -3.24 -9.57
CA ILE A 82 11.75 -2.43 -9.51
C ILE A 82 12.92 -3.26 -8.98
N ALA A 83 12.66 -4.07 -7.95
CA ALA A 83 13.62 -4.86 -7.23
C ALA A 83 12.94 -6.09 -6.61
N THR A 84 13.70 -6.97 -5.97
CA THR A 84 13.15 -7.93 -5.03
C THR A 84 13.38 -7.47 -3.58
N ALA A 85 12.54 -7.94 -2.67
CA ALA A 85 12.62 -7.60 -1.25
C ALA A 85 13.93 -8.08 -0.64
N GLU A 86 14.36 -9.31 -0.97
CA GLU A 86 15.58 -9.93 -0.46
C GLU A 86 16.84 -9.10 -0.79
N GLU A 87 16.83 -8.37 -1.90
CA GLU A 87 17.95 -7.55 -2.33
C GLU A 87 18.05 -6.20 -1.61
N LEU A 88 16.93 -5.62 -1.16
CA LEU A 88 16.87 -4.25 -0.66
C LEU A 88 16.51 -4.16 0.83
N GLU A 89 15.65 -5.02 1.36
CA GLU A 89 15.23 -4.98 2.76
C GLU A 89 16.39 -4.99 3.76
N PRO A 90 17.45 -5.80 3.60
CA PRO A 90 18.58 -5.80 4.54
C PRO A 90 19.33 -4.46 4.63
N LEU A 91 19.09 -3.56 3.68
CA LEU A 91 19.70 -2.24 3.61
C LEU A 91 18.79 -1.13 4.14
N MET A 92 17.51 -1.41 4.37
CA MET A 92 16.51 -0.42 4.76
C MET A 92 16.28 -0.42 6.28
N PRO A 93 15.88 0.71 6.87
CA PRO A 93 15.42 0.75 8.26
C PRO A 93 14.19 -0.14 8.49
N ASP A 94 14.18 -0.84 9.61
CA ASP A 94 13.10 -1.73 10.02
C ASP A 94 12.27 -1.21 11.19
N ARG A 95 12.71 -0.11 11.80
CA ARG A 95 12.04 0.62 12.90
C ARG A 95 12.47 2.08 12.95
N ALA A 96 11.72 2.88 13.69
CA ALA A 96 12.07 4.27 13.98
C ALA A 96 13.41 4.38 14.74
N GLY A 97 14.10 5.50 14.54
CA GLY A 97 15.40 5.81 15.12
C GLY A 97 16.59 5.09 14.48
N VAL A 98 16.35 4.14 13.57
CA VAL A 98 17.41 3.42 12.86
C VAL A 98 17.63 4.06 11.49
N ALA A 99 18.78 4.73 11.31
CA ALA A 99 19.17 5.23 10.01
C ALA A 99 20.05 4.22 9.27
N MET A 100 19.96 4.22 7.94
CA MET A 100 20.94 3.49 7.11
C MET A 100 22.36 4.00 7.39
N THR A 101 23.27 3.08 7.64
CA THR A 101 24.71 3.36 7.71
C THR A 101 25.25 3.86 6.37
N LEU A 102 26.42 4.50 6.36
CA LEU A 102 27.03 4.97 5.10
C LEU A 102 27.29 3.82 4.11
N SER A 103 27.71 2.66 4.61
CA SER A 103 27.92 1.46 3.78
C SER A 103 26.61 0.93 3.20
N GLN A 104 25.53 0.86 4.00
CA GLN A 104 24.20 0.48 3.51
C GLN A 104 23.69 1.47 2.47
N LYS A 105 23.84 2.78 2.68
CA LYS A 105 23.47 3.82 1.70
C LYS A 105 24.23 3.64 0.37
N LEU A 106 25.53 3.36 0.44
CA LEU A 106 26.34 3.11 -0.75
C LEU A 106 25.92 1.82 -1.48
N GLN A 107 25.68 0.74 -0.74
CA GLN A 107 25.19 -0.52 -1.30
C GLN A 107 23.80 -0.36 -1.93
N PHE A 108 22.91 0.37 -1.27
CA PHE A 108 21.58 0.67 -1.77
C PHE A 108 21.70 1.44 -3.09
N MET A 109 22.49 2.51 -3.11
CA MET A 109 22.75 3.27 -4.34
C MET A 109 23.30 2.37 -5.46
N PHE A 110 24.31 1.54 -5.18
CA PHE A 110 24.92 0.65 -6.16
C PHE A 110 23.92 -0.39 -6.71
N LYS A 111 23.03 -0.93 -5.88
CA LYS A 111 21.95 -1.83 -6.31
C LYS A 111 20.85 -1.12 -7.09
N MET A 112 20.63 0.17 -6.85
CA MET A 112 19.59 0.95 -7.51
C MET A 112 20.01 1.57 -8.84
N ILE A 113 21.29 1.91 -9.03
CA ILE A 113 21.80 2.49 -10.28
C ILE A 113 21.47 1.62 -11.51
N PRO A 114 21.72 0.29 -11.52
CA PRO A 114 21.39 -0.57 -12.67
C PRO A 114 19.90 -0.63 -12.99
N ARG A 115 19.03 -0.25 -12.04
CA ARG A 115 17.57 -0.33 -12.15
C ARG A 115 16.94 0.95 -12.72
N ILE A 116 17.73 1.94 -13.16
CA ILE A 116 17.19 3.19 -13.71
C ILE A 116 16.21 2.96 -14.88
N PHE A 117 16.45 1.95 -15.71
CA PHE A 117 15.53 1.57 -16.78
C PHE A 117 14.24 0.97 -16.25
N ALA A 118 14.29 0.16 -15.17
CA ALA A 118 13.09 -0.36 -14.51
C ALA A 118 12.28 0.78 -13.87
N PHE A 119 12.95 1.75 -13.24
CA PHE A 119 12.31 2.98 -12.74
C PHE A 119 11.64 3.79 -13.84
N TYR A 120 12.29 3.94 -15.00
CA TYR A 120 11.69 4.66 -16.12
C TYR A 120 10.50 3.90 -16.73
N ALA A 121 10.66 2.59 -16.94
CA ALA A 121 9.64 1.72 -17.51
C ALA A 121 8.40 1.60 -16.60
N ASN A 122 8.60 1.67 -15.29
CA ASN A 122 7.54 1.56 -14.30
C ASN A 122 7.24 2.87 -13.58
N ARG A 123 7.71 4.02 -14.09
CA ARG A 123 7.50 5.34 -13.46
C ARG A 123 6.03 5.53 -13.08
N PRO A 124 5.70 6.34 -12.05
CA PRO A 124 4.35 6.40 -11.47
C PRO A 124 3.22 6.48 -12.50
N ALA A 125 3.36 7.36 -13.51
CA ALA A 125 2.40 7.49 -14.61
C ALA A 125 2.10 6.18 -15.37
N VAL A 126 3.07 5.28 -15.53
CA VAL A 126 2.87 3.97 -16.17
C VAL A 126 2.11 3.02 -15.25
N SER A 127 2.50 2.94 -13.97
CA SER A 127 1.75 2.14 -12.98
C SER A 127 0.32 2.65 -12.82
N GLU A 128 0.11 3.97 -12.87
CA GLU A 128 -1.21 4.60 -12.85
C GLU A 128 -2.06 4.19 -14.05
N ILE A 129 -1.53 4.26 -15.28
CA ILE A 129 -2.24 3.82 -16.49
C ILE A 129 -2.70 2.37 -16.37
N ARG A 130 -1.82 1.47 -15.90
CA ARG A 130 -2.14 0.05 -15.68
C ARG A 130 -3.23 -0.12 -14.62
N THR A 131 -3.15 0.63 -13.54
CA THR A 131 -4.12 0.55 -12.44
C THR A 131 -5.49 1.09 -12.86
N ILE A 132 -5.52 2.21 -13.59
CA ILE A 132 -6.76 2.78 -14.13
C ILE A 132 -7.42 1.81 -15.10
N ALA A 133 -6.64 1.21 -16.01
CA ALA A 133 -7.16 0.20 -16.95
C ALA A 133 -7.73 -1.01 -16.20
N PHE A 134 -7.04 -1.49 -15.17
CA PHE A 134 -7.52 -2.57 -14.31
C PHE A 134 -8.84 -2.21 -13.60
N ILE A 135 -8.92 -1.06 -12.94
CA ILE A 135 -10.12 -0.61 -12.21
C ILE A 135 -11.31 -0.45 -13.14
N LYS A 136 -11.12 0.14 -14.33
CA LYS A 136 -12.19 0.29 -15.32
C LYS A 136 -12.73 -1.08 -15.75
N LYS A 137 -11.83 -1.99 -16.12
CA LYS A 137 -12.20 -3.37 -16.46
C LYS A 137 -12.93 -4.07 -15.30
N LEU A 138 -12.46 -3.87 -14.08
CA LEU A 138 -13.07 -4.44 -12.87
C LEU A 138 -14.51 -3.96 -12.70
N ARG A 139 -14.75 -2.65 -12.81
CA ARG A 139 -16.09 -2.07 -12.69
C ARG A 139 -17.01 -2.53 -13.83
N GLU A 140 -16.49 -2.65 -15.04
CA GLU A 140 -17.24 -3.13 -16.22
C GLU A 140 -17.67 -4.61 -16.10
N GLU A 141 -16.75 -5.50 -15.71
CA GLU A 141 -16.99 -6.95 -15.76
C GLU A 141 -17.51 -7.56 -14.45
N LYS A 142 -17.20 -6.98 -13.29
CA LYS A 142 -17.61 -7.51 -11.98
C LYS A 142 -18.81 -6.81 -11.37
N GLN A 143 -19.15 -5.62 -11.87
CA GLN A 143 -20.33 -4.87 -11.45
C GLN A 143 -20.43 -4.66 -9.93
N TYR A 144 -19.32 -4.41 -9.24
CA TYR A 144 -19.35 -4.01 -7.83
C TYR A 144 -20.07 -2.66 -7.67
N GLU A 145 -20.88 -2.51 -6.63
CA GLU A 145 -21.53 -1.24 -6.26
C GLU A 145 -20.48 -0.21 -5.79
N THR A 146 -19.48 -0.65 -5.02
CA THR A 146 -18.37 0.21 -4.56
C THR A 146 -17.01 -0.49 -4.66
N VAL A 147 -15.96 0.29 -4.93
CA VAL A 147 -14.58 -0.19 -5.01
C VAL A 147 -13.67 0.73 -4.19
N GLY A 148 -13.08 0.21 -3.12
CA GLY A 148 -12.01 0.89 -2.41
C GLY A 148 -10.62 0.55 -2.95
N ALA A 149 -9.62 1.30 -2.55
CA ALA A 149 -8.23 0.93 -2.79
C ALA A 149 -7.33 1.20 -1.58
N VAL A 150 -6.43 0.26 -1.27
CA VAL A 150 -5.39 0.42 -0.27
C VAL A 150 -4.03 0.36 -0.95
N GLY A 151 -3.16 1.34 -0.71
CA GLY A 151 -1.88 1.45 -1.37
C GLY A 151 -0.69 1.54 -0.42
N TYR A 152 0.36 0.78 -0.71
CA TYR A 152 1.57 0.69 0.12
C TYR A 152 2.78 1.22 -0.64
N CYS A 153 3.53 2.18 -0.08
CA CYS A 153 4.74 2.73 -0.70
C CYS A 153 4.45 3.21 -2.15
N TRP A 154 4.92 2.47 -3.17
CA TRP A 154 4.65 2.74 -4.58
C TRP A 154 3.16 2.79 -4.89
N GLY A 155 2.41 1.80 -4.41
CA GLY A 155 0.95 1.74 -4.50
C GLY A 155 0.27 2.87 -3.74
N GLY A 156 0.88 3.41 -2.69
CA GLY A 156 0.40 4.62 -2.00
C GLY A 156 0.48 5.87 -2.89
N MET A 157 1.55 6.02 -3.69
CA MET A 157 1.66 7.11 -4.67
C MET A 157 0.56 7.01 -5.73
N VAL A 158 0.34 5.79 -6.26
CA VAL A 158 -0.71 5.52 -7.24
C VAL A 158 -2.09 5.75 -6.64
N GLY A 159 -2.31 5.32 -5.39
CA GLY A 159 -3.55 5.51 -4.65
C GLY A 159 -3.93 6.98 -4.49
N VAL A 160 -2.97 7.85 -4.16
CA VAL A 160 -3.21 9.31 -4.11
C VAL A 160 -3.74 9.85 -5.42
N HIS A 161 -3.19 9.40 -6.57
CA HIS A 161 -3.66 9.87 -7.87
C HIS A 161 -5.05 9.32 -8.22
N ILE A 162 -5.31 8.05 -7.92
CA ILE A 162 -6.63 7.44 -8.09
C ILE A 162 -7.70 8.18 -7.28
N GLY A 163 -7.35 8.64 -6.08
CA GLY A 163 -8.24 9.42 -5.21
C GLY A 163 -8.69 10.76 -5.78
N CYS A 164 -8.04 11.25 -6.83
CA CYS A 164 -8.43 12.51 -7.49
C CYS A 164 -9.65 12.37 -8.42
N ASP A 165 -10.04 11.13 -8.73
CA ASP A 165 -11.17 10.78 -9.60
C ASP A 165 -12.10 9.78 -8.90
N PRO A 166 -13.27 10.24 -8.40
CA PRO A 166 -14.25 9.38 -7.73
C PRO A 166 -14.79 8.23 -8.60
N SER A 167 -14.61 8.27 -9.92
CA SER A 167 -14.99 7.14 -10.79
C SER A 167 -14.03 5.94 -10.67
N LEU A 168 -12.84 6.14 -10.08
CA LEU A 168 -11.83 5.09 -9.94
C LEU A 168 -11.94 4.41 -8.57
N ALA A 169 -12.12 5.15 -7.48
CA ALA A 169 -12.27 4.59 -6.14
C ALA A 169 -13.31 5.36 -5.33
N ASP A 170 -14.04 4.65 -4.49
CA ASP A 170 -15.05 5.21 -3.58
C ASP A 170 -14.44 5.57 -2.21
N SER A 171 -13.33 4.94 -1.83
CA SER A 171 -12.60 5.21 -0.59
C SER A 171 -11.15 4.72 -0.68
N LEU A 172 -10.24 5.38 0.03
CA LEU A 172 -8.81 5.07 0.04
C LEU A 172 -8.23 4.79 1.43
N VAL A 173 -7.21 3.94 1.46
CA VAL A 173 -6.26 3.83 2.57
C VAL A 173 -4.84 3.96 2.01
N ILE A 174 -4.06 4.91 2.51
CA ILE A 174 -2.70 5.19 2.04
C ILE A 174 -1.71 4.83 3.15
N CYS A 175 -0.85 3.85 2.89
CA CYS A 175 0.11 3.32 3.84
C CYS A 175 1.53 3.72 3.43
N HIS A 176 2.21 4.52 4.28
CA HIS A 176 3.60 4.97 4.09
C HIS A 176 3.95 5.27 2.62
N PRO A 177 3.28 6.22 1.97
CA PRO A 177 3.38 6.40 0.53
C PRO A 177 4.81 6.76 0.13
N GLY A 178 5.19 6.39 -1.10
CA GLY A 178 6.39 6.93 -1.73
C GLY A 178 6.26 8.43 -1.96
N SER A 179 7.22 9.01 -2.69
CA SER A 179 7.27 10.46 -2.92
C SER A 179 6.00 10.99 -3.58
N ILE A 180 5.27 11.85 -2.86
CA ILE A 180 4.10 12.59 -3.33
C ILE A 180 4.25 14.08 -3.03
N LYS A 181 3.51 14.92 -3.76
CA LYS A 181 3.48 16.37 -3.56
C LYS A 181 2.17 16.80 -2.92
N ILE A 182 2.21 17.89 -2.15
CA ILE A 182 1.01 18.40 -1.50
C ILE A 182 -0.13 18.72 -2.48
N ASP A 183 0.18 19.19 -3.70
CA ASP A 183 -0.84 19.49 -4.70
C ASP A 183 -1.60 18.24 -5.16
N GLN A 184 -0.97 17.06 -5.12
CA GLN A 184 -1.64 15.79 -5.40
C GLN A 184 -2.60 15.43 -4.25
N ILE A 185 -2.19 15.65 -2.99
CA ILE A 185 -3.04 15.45 -1.82
C ILE A 185 -4.25 16.39 -1.84
N LYS A 186 -4.01 17.66 -2.19
CA LYS A 186 -5.07 18.68 -2.38
C LYS A 186 -6.08 18.30 -3.47
N ALA A 187 -5.72 17.42 -4.40
CA ALA A 187 -6.59 17.00 -5.48
C ALA A 187 -7.47 15.78 -5.13
N ILE A 188 -7.27 15.12 -3.99
CA ILE A 188 -8.09 13.98 -3.56
C ILE A 188 -9.54 14.41 -3.31
N LYS A 189 -10.48 13.62 -3.84
CA LYS A 189 -11.94 13.87 -3.82
C LYS A 189 -12.76 12.75 -3.19
N VAL A 190 -12.09 11.79 -2.55
CA VAL A 190 -12.73 10.63 -1.93
C VAL A 190 -12.28 10.50 -0.47
N PRO A 191 -13.08 9.87 0.41
CA PRO A 191 -12.66 9.60 1.77
C PRO A 191 -11.33 8.85 1.82
N THR A 192 -10.42 9.26 2.71
CA THR A 192 -9.09 8.65 2.81
C THR A 192 -8.57 8.49 4.24
N ALA A 193 -8.12 7.29 4.59
CA ALA A 193 -7.29 7.05 5.78
C ALA A 193 -5.81 7.00 5.41
N TRP A 194 -4.95 7.40 6.34
CA TRP A 194 -3.50 7.44 6.21
C TRP A 194 -2.85 6.71 7.38
N ALA A 195 -2.15 5.62 7.06
CA ALA A 195 -1.33 4.86 7.98
C ALA A 195 0.12 5.33 7.84
N CYS A 196 0.55 6.20 8.74
CA CYS A 196 1.83 6.89 8.67
C CYS A 196 2.86 6.20 9.55
N ALA A 197 4.06 6.00 8.99
CA ALA A 197 5.21 5.61 9.80
C ALA A 197 5.71 6.80 10.62
N GLU A 198 6.32 6.54 11.78
CA GLU A 198 6.96 7.58 12.58
C GLU A 198 8.18 8.16 11.84
N ASP A 199 9.08 7.29 11.39
CA ASP A 199 10.25 7.66 10.60
C ASP A 199 10.08 7.21 9.15
N ASP A 200 9.59 8.12 8.31
CA ASP A 200 9.42 7.90 6.89
C ASP A 200 10.33 8.81 6.06
N MET A 201 11.11 8.22 5.15
CA MET A 201 12.01 8.96 4.26
C MET A 201 11.31 9.62 3.06
N SER A 202 10.07 9.23 2.77
CA SER A 202 9.25 9.73 1.66
C SER A 202 8.12 10.63 2.17
N PHE A 203 7.33 10.15 3.13
CA PHE A 203 6.22 10.88 3.73
C PHE A 203 6.62 11.50 5.08
N ILE A 204 7.60 12.40 5.02
CA ILE A 204 8.21 13.03 6.18
C ILE A 204 7.18 13.78 7.06
N PRO A 205 7.44 13.96 8.37
CA PRO A 205 6.50 14.61 9.30
C PRO A 205 5.99 15.98 8.85
N ALA A 206 6.83 16.79 8.20
CA ALA A 206 6.42 18.09 7.68
C ALA A 206 5.34 17.98 6.58
N LEU A 207 5.53 17.08 5.61
CA LEU A 207 4.54 16.84 4.55
C LEU A 207 3.26 16.21 5.11
N ARG A 208 3.38 15.33 6.12
CA ARG A 208 2.23 14.76 6.82
C ARG A 208 1.40 15.84 7.53
N GLN A 209 2.04 16.72 8.30
CA GLN A 209 1.36 17.84 8.96
C GLN A 209 0.67 18.77 7.96
N GLU A 210 1.31 19.03 6.81
CA GLU A 210 0.70 19.80 5.73
C GLU A 210 -0.52 19.08 5.14
N ALA A 211 -0.44 17.76 4.94
CA ALA A 211 -1.56 16.94 4.47
C ALA A 211 -2.73 16.94 5.45
N GLU A 212 -2.48 16.73 6.74
CA GLU A 212 -3.50 16.82 7.81
C GLU A 212 -4.18 18.19 7.80
N ALA A 213 -3.41 19.27 7.71
CA ALA A 213 -3.94 20.63 7.64
C ALA A 213 -4.78 20.87 6.38
N VAL A 214 -4.41 20.27 5.23
CA VAL A 214 -5.21 20.34 4.00
C VAL A 214 -6.60 19.74 4.22
N PHE A 215 -6.70 18.54 4.79
CA PHE A 215 -8.01 17.90 5.00
C PHE A 215 -8.82 18.56 6.12
N ALA A 216 -8.19 18.91 7.25
CA ALA A 216 -8.86 19.66 8.32
C ALA A 216 -9.39 21.00 7.80
N GLY A 217 -8.65 21.66 6.91
CA GLY A 217 -9.07 22.90 6.26
C GLY A 217 -10.28 22.75 5.33
N ARG A 218 -10.74 21.55 5.01
CA ARG A 218 -11.95 21.30 4.20
C ARG A 218 -13.21 21.08 5.03
N GLU A 219 -13.09 20.95 6.35
CA GLU A 219 -14.24 20.70 7.22
C GLU A 219 -15.32 21.79 7.05
N GLY A 220 -16.55 21.37 6.74
CA GLY A 220 -17.67 22.26 6.46
C GLY A 220 -17.67 22.94 5.08
N LYS A 221 -16.78 22.55 4.15
CA LYS A 221 -16.72 23.07 2.78
C LYS A 221 -17.30 22.07 1.77
N GLU A 222 -17.58 22.55 0.55
CA GLU A 222 -18.12 21.72 -0.54
C GLU A 222 -17.16 20.61 -0.99
N ASP A 223 -15.85 20.82 -0.85
CA ASP A 223 -14.81 19.83 -1.16
C ASP A 223 -14.46 18.93 0.03
N TYR A 224 -15.26 18.96 1.10
CA TYR A 224 -15.08 18.10 2.26
C TYR A 224 -15.10 16.62 1.87
N VAL A 225 -14.07 15.91 2.31
CA VAL A 225 -13.99 14.46 2.27
C VAL A 225 -13.51 13.99 3.63
N GLU A 226 -14.12 12.92 4.13
CA GLU A 226 -13.74 12.38 5.42
C GLU A 226 -12.29 11.87 5.37
N SER A 227 -11.50 12.19 6.40
CA SER A 227 -10.12 11.74 6.48
C SER A 227 -9.74 11.28 7.87
N GLU A 228 -8.79 10.35 7.95
CA GLU A 228 -8.19 9.90 9.19
C GLU A 228 -6.68 9.77 9.01
N PHE A 229 -5.89 10.30 9.94
CA PHE A 229 -4.45 10.15 9.98
C PHE A 229 -4.05 9.44 11.27
N LYS A 230 -3.22 8.41 11.18
CA LYS A 230 -2.64 7.72 12.34
C LYS A 230 -1.14 7.59 12.18
N ASP A 231 -0.41 8.05 13.19
CA ASP A 231 1.04 7.95 13.31
C ASP A 231 1.40 6.76 14.21
N TYR A 232 2.04 5.74 13.64
CA TYR A 232 2.39 4.52 14.37
C TYR A 232 3.82 4.60 14.91
N LYS A 233 3.95 4.69 16.23
CA LYS A 233 5.25 4.84 16.90
C LYS A 233 6.12 3.60 16.76
N GLY A 234 7.44 3.80 16.69
CA GLY A 234 8.43 2.74 16.50
C GLY A 234 8.55 2.24 15.06
N THR A 235 7.75 2.76 14.13
CA THR A 235 7.69 2.24 12.76
C THR A 235 8.52 3.04 11.77
N ALA A 236 9.03 2.33 10.75
CA ALA A 236 9.71 2.92 9.60
C ALA A 236 8.94 2.64 8.30
N HIS A 237 9.37 3.27 7.21
CA HIS A 237 8.79 3.06 5.89
C HIS A 237 8.70 1.56 5.51
N GLY A 238 7.51 1.10 5.12
CA GLY A 238 7.25 -0.31 4.81
C GLY A 238 6.62 -1.12 5.93
N PHE A 239 6.49 -0.58 7.15
CA PHE A 239 5.95 -1.31 8.30
C PHE A 239 4.57 -1.94 8.06
N ALA A 240 3.73 -1.29 7.24
CA ALA A 240 2.35 -1.74 7.04
C ALA A 240 2.23 -2.91 6.06
N CYS A 241 3.25 -3.24 5.26
CA CYS A 241 3.23 -4.38 4.32
C CYS A 241 4.38 -5.38 4.50
N ARG A 242 5.46 -4.98 5.16
CA ARG A 242 6.66 -5.79 5.40
C ARG A 242 7.21 -5.48 6.80
N PRO A 243 6.40 -5.66 7.86
CA PRO A 243 6.83 -5.39 9.22
C PRO A 243 7.96 -6.32 9.61
N ASN A 244 8.92 -5.87 10.42
CA ASN A 244 9.78 -6.79 11.16
C ASN A 244 9.01 -7.31 12.39
N LEU A 245 8.37 -8.47 12.26
CA LEU A 245 7.56 -9.07 13.34
C LEU A 245 8.34 -9.45 14.60
N GLY A 246 9.68 -9.48 14.53
CA GLY A 246 10.56 -9.69 15.68
C GLY A 246 10.69 -8.47 16.59
N ILE A 247 10.23 -7.30 16.13
CA ILE A 247 10.24 -6.03 16.87
C ILE A 247 8.81 -5.74 17.35
N PRO A 248 8.53 -5.81 18.67
CA PRO A 248 7.17 -5.68 19.20
C PRO A 248 6.43 -4.41 18.77
N GLU A 249 7.10 -3.26 18.80
CA GLU A 249 6.53 -1.97 18.41
C GLU A 249 6.17 -1.91 16.91
N VAL A 250 6.97 -2.53 16.05
CA VAL A 250 6.72 -2.60 14.60
C VAL A 250 5.57 -3.54 14.30
N LYS A 251 5.54 -4.69 14.99
CA LYS A 251 4.43 -5.65 14.90
C LYS A 251 3.11 -5.00 15.32
N GLU A 252 3.10 -4.31 16.45
CA GLU A 252 1.92 -3.60 16.94
C GLU A 252 1.46 -2.52 15.94
N GLY A 253 2.39 -1.71 15.42
CA GLY A 253 2.08 -0.72 14.39
C GLY A 253 1.46 -1.33 13.14
N TYR A 254 1.98 -2.47 12.67
CA TYR A 254 1.41 -3.21 11.54
C TYR A 254 -0.01 -3.72 11.82
N GLU A 255 -0.22 -4.39 12.96
CA GLU A 255 -1.52 -4.93 13.33
C GLU A 255 -2.57 -3.81 13.46
N GLN A 256 -2.20 -2.66 14.03
CA GLN A 256 -3.08 -1.51 14.13
C GLN A 256 -3.34 -0.84 12.77
N ALA A 257 -2.35 -0.76 11.86
CA ALA A 257 -2.55 -0.23 10.51
C ALA A 257 -3.47 -1.13 9.67
N LEU A 258 -3.35 -2.46 9.83
CA LEU A 258 -4.29 -3.40 9.22
C LEU A 258 -5.72 -3.21 9.76
N GLU A 259 -5.86 -3.06 11.07
CA GLU A 259 -7.16 -2.80 11.71
C GLU A 259 -7.75 -1.44 11.30
N GLN A 260 -6.92 -0.41 11.17
CA GLN A 260 -7.32 0.88 10.61
C GLN A 260 -7.88 0.70 9.19
N THR A 261 -7.20 -0.05 8.33
CA THR A 261 -7.65 -0.32 6.96
C THR A 261 -9.05 -0.96 6.95
N VAL A 262 -9.24 -1.95 7.81
CA VAL A 262 -10.50 -2.72 7.91
C VAL A 262 -11.62 -1.85 8.46
N SER A 263 -11.36 -1.15 9.57
CA SER A 263 -12.32 -0.24 10.20
C SER A 263 -12.72 0.89 9.25
N TRP A 264 -11.77 1.44 8.50
CA TRP A 264 -12.02 2.49 7.52
C TRP A 264 -12.95 2.00 6.40
N PHE A 265 -12.63 0.88 5.74
CA PHE A 265 -13.48 0.37 4.67
C PHE A 265 -14.82 -0.15 5.15
N ASN A 266 -14.94 -0.68 6.37
CA ASN A 266 -16.24 -1.01 6.95
C ASN A 266 -17.14 0.22 7.14
N LYS A 267 -16.53 1.38 7.40
CA LYS A 267 -17.23 2.66 7.53
C LYS A 267 -17.58 3.29 6.18
N THR A 268 -16.68 3.24 5.20
CA THR A 268 -16.78 4.04 3.97
C THR A 268 -17.21 3.27 2.73
N LEU A 269 -17.11 1.93 2.74
CA LEU A 269 -17.60 1.08 1.65
C LEU A 269 -18.83 0.30 2.15
N PRO A 270 -20.06 0.70 1.81
CA PRO A 270 -21.24 -0.07 2.21
C PRO A 270 -21.17 -1.50 1.65
N ALA A 271 -21.59 -2.46 2.48
CA ALA A 271 -21.58 -3.89 2.19
C ALA A 271 -22.83 -4.35 1.41
#